data_AF-A0A1F5Z794-F1
#
_entry.id   AF-A0A1F5Z794-F1
#
_cell.length_a   1.000
_cell.length_b   1.000
_cell.length_c   1.000
_cell.angle_alpha   90.00
_cell.angle_beta   90.00
_cell.angle_gamma   90.00
#
_symmetry.space_group_name_H-M   'P 1'
#
loop_
_entity.id
_entity.type
_entity.pdbx_description
1 polymer ?
#
loop_
_entity_poly.entity_id
_entity_poly.type
_entity_poly.pdbx_seq_one_letter_code
_entity_poly.pdbx_strand_id
1 'polypeptide(L)'
;MVKPFKRYILFFLLICWIFLVTPFRVRSAPFCPTDDPCKDKNDVNDKVACYNDIVNTCAAQRQSMTAQIVYLTTSIELTSAKIEATHAKITQLEKDILTISEKIDKLENTLTKITQILLDRIIATYRVGEQSYLTLFLGSNGFSDFVNRFKYMQLVQAHDRKLLFQLQNSKENFKDQKQEREDKKVQLDAARKQLEKEEVTLAQQKKEKEVFLLVTKNSEAVYKQNLAAAQREARNIQQAASILSQAGVSKRVNKGEVIGVMGNTGFSTGPHLHLGVYNLHESELNKFYFESGYDNPLNFLASKEVTFYANSCDDIGSTQRKSTGGGSWEWPMSDPTITQCFGHTPYSGAYYRSGVHSGVDMYNDNNPLIKAVEGGNAYTYRGGQSAGNGVFIFHDNGKMTLYWHLQ
;
A
#
# COMPACT_ATOMS: atom_id res chain seq x y z
N MET A 1 51.01 -22.00 -48.39
CA MET A 1 49.89 -22.92 -48.07
C MET A 1 49.08 -22.37 -46.91
N VAL A 2 47.83 -21.97 -47.18
CA VAL A 2 46.60 -22.17 -46.38
C VAL A 2 46.54 -21.73 -44.88
N LYS A 3 45.69 -20.70 -44.66
CA LYS A 3 44.78 -20.38 -43.51
C LYS A 3 45.34 -19.69 -42.24
N PRO A 4 44.68 -18.61 -41.79
CA PRO A 4 43.63 -18.78 -40.78
C PRO A 4 42.37 -17.90 -40.99
N PHE A 5 41.77 -17.88 -42.19
CA PHE A 5 40.50 -17.16 -42.41
C PHE A 5 39.24 -17.99 -42.07
N LYS A 6 39.40 -19.27 -41.68
CA LYS A 6 38.28 -20.20 -41.43
C LYS A 6 37.71 -20.18 -40.00
N ARG A 7 38.37 -19.56 -39.02
CA ARG A 7 37.94 -19.63 -37.61
C ARG A 7 36.87 -18.58 -37.23
N TYR A 8 36.81 -17.45 -37.93
CA TYR A 8 35.86 -16.38 -37.62
C TYR A 8 34.52 -16.53 -38.36
N ILE A 9 34.50 -17.12 -39.56
CA ILE A 9 33.27 -17.36 -40.32
C ILE A 9 32.41 -18.47 -39.67
N LEU A 10 33.04 -19.49 -39.07
CA LEU A 10 32.34 -20.54 -38.34
C LEU A 10 31.75 -20.04 -37.01
N PHE A 11 32.36 -19.02 -36.38
CA PHE A 11 31.84 -18.43 -35.14
C PHE A 11 30.67 -17.47 -35.41
N PHE A 12 30.73 -16.70 -36.50
CA PHE A 12 29.62 -15.81 -36.91
C PHE A 12 28.41 -16.58 -37.45
N LEU A 13 28.60 -17.70 -38.16
CA LEU A 13 27.50 -18.55 -38.62
C LEU A 13 26.83 -19.31 -37.47
N LEU A 14 27.55 -19.65 -36.39
CA LEU A 14 26.95 -20.29 -35.21
C LEU A 14 26.11 -19.30 -34.37
N ILE A 15 26.55 -18.05 -34.24
CA ILE A 15 25.79 -17.00 -33.52
C ILE A 15 24.53 -16.59 -34.31
N CYS A 16 24.61 -16.56 -35.64
CA CYS A 16 23.45 -16.29 -36.49
C CYS A 16 22.43 -17.44 -36.46
N TRP A 17 22.88 -18.71 -36.31
CA TRP A 17 21.99 -19.87 -36.18
C TRP A 17 21.32 -19.96 -34.79
N ILE A 18 21.97 -19.48 -33.72
CA ILE A 18 21.33 -19.38 -32.39
C ILE A 18 20.23 -18.30 -32.37
N PHE A 19 20.32 -17.27 -33.23
CA PHE A 19 19.27 -16.25 -33.37
C PHE A 19 18.16 -16.58 -34.39
N LEU A 20 18.37 -17.56 -35.28
CA LEU A 20 17.40 -17.94 -36.32
C LEU A 20 16.49 -19.12 -35.96
N VAL A 21 16.74 -19.83 -34.85
CA VAL A 21 15.96 -21.02 -34.46
C VAL A 21 15.43 -20.97 -33.02
N THR A 22 15.53 -19.84 -32.32
CA THR A 22 14.60 -19.62 -31.20
C THR A 22 13.25 -19.27 -31.83
N PRO A 23 12.21 -20.11 -31.69
CA PRO A 23 10.88 -19.65 -32.05
C PRO A 23 10.66 -18.41 -31.20
N PHE A 24 10.55 -17.25 -31.84
CA PHE A 24 10.01 -16.05 -31.24
C PHE A 24 8.61 -16.48 -30.80
N ARG A 25 8.49 -16.95 -29.55
CA ARG A 25 7.20 -17.18 -28.94
C ARG A 25 6.63 -15.79 -28.82
N VAL A 26 5.86 -15.40 -29.83
CA VAL A 26 4.90 -14.33 -29.72
C VAL A 26 3.97 -14.78 -28.60
N ARG A 27 4.32 -14.40 -27.36
CA ARG A 27 3.42 -14.53 -26.24
C ARG A 27 2.31 -13.55 -26.60
N SER A 28 1.21 -14.07 -27.13
CA SER A 28 -0.01 -13.29 -27.32
C SER A 28 -0.22 -12.49 -26.05
N ALA A 29 -0.40 -11.17 -26.17
CA ALA A 29 -0.71 -10.33 -25.01
C ALA A 29 -1.85 -11.03 -24.25
N PRO A 30 -1.71 -11.28 -22.94
CA PRO A 30 -2.74 -11.97 -22.19
C PRO A 30 -4.04 -11.18 -22.36
N PHE A 31 -5.10 -11.85 -22.76
CA PHE A 31 -6.43 -11.25 -22.91
C PHE A 31 -7.15 -11.35 -21.57
N CYS A 32 -7.96 -10.34 -21.24
CA CYS A 32 -8.79 -10.38 -20.05
C CYS A 32 -9.80 -11.54 -20.20
N PRO A 33 -9.76 -12.56 -19.33
CA PRO A 33 -10.58 -13.76 -19.50
C PRO A 33 -12.07 -13.43 -19.36
N THR A 34 -12.93 -14.26 -19.95
CA THR A 34 -14.40 -14.10 -19.83
C THR A 34 -14.96 -14.69 -18.55
N ASP A 35 -14.26 -15.66 -17.97
CA ASP A 35 -14.63 -16.40 -16.76
C ASP A 35 -13.49 -16.35 -15.73
N ASP A 36 -13.75 -16.78 -14.49
CA ASP A 36 -12.71 -16.86 -13.44
C ASP A 36 -11.77 -18.06 -13.69
N PRO A 37 -10.52 -17.83 -14.13
CA PRO A 37 -9.58 -18.92 -14.43
C PRO A 37 -8.80 -19.38 -13.19
N CYS A 38 -8.99 -18.73 -12.03
CA CYS A 38 -8.30 -19.06 -10.77
C CYS A 38 -9.18 -19.89 -9.83
N LYS A 39 -10.45 -20.12 -10.17
CA LYS A 39 -11.44 -20.82 -9.36
C LYS A 39 -10.98 -22.21 -8.88
N ASP A 40 -10.27 -22.94 -9.73
CA ASP A 40 -9.83 -24.32 -9.44
C ASP A 40 -8.51 -24.40 -8.64
N LYS A 41 -7.90 -23.26 -8.30
CA LYS A 41 -6.70 -23.25 -7.47
C LYS A 41 -7.06 -23.48 -6.01
N ASN A 42 -6.44 -24.46 -5.37
CA ASN A 42 -6.72 -24.80 -3.97
C ASN A 42 -5.82 -24.05 -2.97
N ASP A 43 -4.59 -23.71 -3.36
CA ASP A 43 -3.68 -22.96 -2.49
C ASP A 43 -3.96 -21.45 -2.55
N VAL A 44 -4.05 -20.81 -1.38
CA VAL A 44 -4.40 -19.40 -1.26
C VAL A 44 -3.34 -18.48 -1.88
N ASN A 45 -2.05 -18.83 -1.77
CA ASN A 45 -0.98 -18.02 -2.37
C ASN A 45 -1.00 -18.14 -3.89
N ASP A 46 -1.28 -19.34 -4.43
CA ASP A 46 -1.45 -19.55 -5.86
C ASP A 46 -2.68 -18.82 -6.43
N LYS A 47 -3.76 -18.70 -5.65
CA LYS A 47 -4.93 -17.86 -5.97
C LYS A 47 -4.54 -16.39 -6.02
N VAL A 48 -3.86 -15.87 -4.99
CA VAL A 48 -3.40 -14.47 -4.94
C VAL A 48 -2.52 -14.13 -6.14
N ALA A 49 -1.55 -14.99 -6.46
CA ALA A 49 -0.67 -14.79 -7.61
C ALA A 49 -1.45 -14.78 -8.94
N CYS A 50 -2.41 -15.68 -9.09
CA CYS A 50 -3.27 -15.79 -10.27
C CYS A 50 -4.15 -14.56 -10.47
N TYR A 51 -4.91 -14.18 -9.44
CA TYR A 51 -5.79 -13.03 -9.51
C TYR A 51 -5.00 -11.73 -9.72
N ASN A 52 -3.81 -11.60 -9.13
CA ASN A 52 -2.95 -10.44 -9.33
C ASN A 52 -2.53 -10.26 -10.80
N ASP A 53 -2.18 -11.36 -11.50
CA ASP A 53 -1.83 -11.33 -12.92
C ASP A 53 -3.02 -10.91 -13.80
N ILE A 54 -4.22 -11.40 -13.48
CA ILE A 54 -5.45 -11.07 -14.21
C ILE A 54 -5.86 -9.63 -13.98
N VAL A 55 -5.80 -9.13 -12.74
CA VAL A 55 -6.07 -7.71 -12.45
C VAL A 55 -5.17 -6.82 -13.28
N ASN A 56 -3.87 -7.11 -13.34
CA ASN A 56 -2.91 -6.35 -14.16
C ASN A 56 -3.23 -6.42 -15.66
N THR A 57 -3.62 -7.60 -16.15
CA THR A 57 -4.00 -7.81 -17.56
C THR A 57 -5.29 -7.06 -17.91
N CYS A 58 -6.33 -7.24 -17.12
CA CYS A 58 -7.65 -6.64 -17.35
C CYS A 58 -7.64 -5.12 -17.14
N ALA A 59 -6.78 -4.58 -16.27
CA ALA A 59 -6.62 -3.15 -16.07
C ALA A 59 -6.28 -2.40 -17.37
N ALA A 60 -5.56 -3.04 -18.29
CA ALA A 60 -5.20 -2.47 -19.60
C ALA A 60 -6.32 -2.58 -20.66
N GLN A 61 -7.32 -3.44 -20.45
CA GLN A 61 -8.31 -3.84 -21.46
C GLN A 61 -9.75 -3.39 -21.11
N ARG A 62 -9.90 -2.37 -20.26
CA ARG A 62 -11.19 -1.84 -19.78
C ARG A 62 -12.04 -1.11 -20.83
N GLN A 63 -11.90 -1.44 -22.11
CA GLN A 63 -12.62 -0.79 -23.21
C GLN A 63 -14.04 -1.36 -23.42
N SER A 64 -14.34 -2.53 -22.86
CA SER A 64 -15.67 -3.14 -22.85
C SER A 64 -16.21 -3.28 -21.43
N MET A 65 -17.54 -3.32 -21.29
CA MET A 65 -18.19 -3.51 -20.01
C MET A 65 -17.85 -4.89 -19.44
N THR A 66 -17.77 -5.93 -20.28
CA THR A 66 -17.37 -7.28 -19.86
C THR A 66 -15.99 -7.29 -19.22
N ALA A 67 -14.98 -6.67 -19.87
CA ALA A 67 -13.63 -6.60 -19.30
C ALA A 67 -13.60 -5.81 -17.99
N GLN A 68 -14.42 -4.76 -17.86
CA GLN A 68 -14.55 -3.98 -16.63
C GLN A 68 -15.21 -4.79 -15.50
N ILE A 69 -16.26 -5.56 -15.78
CA ILE A 69 -16.91 -6.44 -14.80
C ILE A 69 -15.94 -7.53 -14.33
N VAL A 70 -15.18 -8.12 -15.25
CA VAL A 70 -14.16 -9.13 -14.91
C VAL A 70 -13.09 -8.49 -14.03
N TYR A 71 -12.54 -7.33 -14.40
CA TYR A 71 -11.58 -6.60 -13.58
C TYR A 71 -12.09 -6.36 -12.14
N LEU A 72 -13.31 -5.84 -11.99
CA LEU A 72 -13.90 -5.55 -10.67
C LEU A 72 -14.12 -6.85 -9.87
N THR A 73 -14.58 -7.90 -10.53
CA THR A 73 -14.81 -9.21 -9.88
C THR A 73 -13.50 -9.85 -9.45
N THR A 74 -12.52 -9.95 -10.34
CA THR A 74 -11.18 -10.48 -10.03
C THR A 74 -10.48 -9.65 -8.94
N SER A 75 -10.69 -8.34 -8.89
CA SER A 75 -10.16 -7.50 -7.80
C SER A 75 -10.78 -7.84 -6.44
N ILE A 76 -12.09 -8.10 -6.41
CA ILE A 76 -12.81 -8.57 -5.20
C ILE A 76 -12.28 -9.94 -4.77
N GLU A 77 -12.10 -10.88 -5.70
CA GLU A 77 -11.59 -12.22 -5.39
C GLU A 77 -10.13 -12.19 -4.94
N LEU A 78 -9.29 -11.32 -5.53
CA LEU A 78 -7.91 -11.09 -5.09
C LEU A 78 -7.87 -10.63 -3.64
N THR A 79 -8.67 -9.62 -3.28
CA THR A 79 -8.71 -9.09 -1.92
C THR A 79 -9.26 -10.13 -0.95
N SER A 80 -10.28 -10.89 -1.36
CA SER A 80 -10.83 -11.99 -0.56
C SER A 80 -9.80 -13.09 -0.28
N ALA A 81 -9.01 -13.47 -1.29
CA ALA A 81 -7.92 -14.44 -1.12
C ALA A 81 -6.78 -13.89 -0.24
N LYS A 82 -6.48 -12.58 -0.32
CA LYS A 82 -5.50 -11.95 0.60
C LYS A 82 -5.99 -11.98 2.04
N ILE A 83 -7.28 -11.67 2.28
CA ILE A 83 -7.91 -11.77 3.60
C ILE A 83 -7.79 -13.19 4.16
N GLU A 84 -8.09 -14.21 3.34
CA GLU A 84 -7.92 -15.63 3.71
C GLU A 84 -6.47 -15.95 4.12
N ALA A 85 -5.49 -15.50 3.35
CA ALA A 85 -4.06 -15.68 3.68
C ALA A 85 -3.67 -14.95 4.97
N THR A 86 -4.14 -13.72 5.16
CA THR A 86 -3.88 -12.91 6.36
C THR A 86 -4.49 -13.57 7.60
N HIS A 87 -5.71 -14.11 7.52
CA HIS A 87 -6.34 -14.89 8.60
C HIS A 87 -5.56 -16.16 8.95
N ALA A 88 -5.09 -16.91 7.95
CA ALA A 88 -4.27 -18.09 8.18
C ALA A 88 -2.96 -17.72 8.90
N LYS A 89 -2.33 -16.62 8.49
CA LYS A 89 -1.12 -16.07 9.14
C LYS A 89 -1.38 -15.64 10.58
N ILE A 90 -2.49 -14.95 10.87
CA ILE A 90 -2.89 -14.55 12.23
C ILE A 90 -3.06 -15.79 13.11
N THR A 91 -3.80 -16.80 12.63
CA THR A 91 -4.02 -18.06 13.34
C THR A 91 -2.69 -18.76 13.67
N GLN A 92 -1.76 -18.80 12.71
CA GLN A 92 -0.45 -19.41 12.92
C GLN A 92 0.40 -18.63 13.94
N LEU A 93 0.40 -17.29 13.87
CA LEU A 93 1.12 -16.44 14.82
C LEU A 93 0.58 -16.61 16.25
N GLU A 94 -0.74 -16.69 16.41
CA GLU A 94 -1.39 -16.92 17.70
C GLU A 94 -0.99 -18.29 18.30
N LYS A 95 -0.97 -19.34 17.46
CA LYS A 95 -0.50 -20.68 17.86
C LYS A 95 0.97 -20.70 18.25
N ASP A 96 1.83 -20.00 17.49
CA ASP A 96 3.26 -19.89 17.80
C ASP A 96 3.49 -19.16 19.12
N ILE A 97 2.79 -18.05 19.36
CA ILE A 97 2.87 -17.28 20.60
C ILE A 97 2.46 -18.13 21.80
N LEU A 98 1.38 -18.92 21.67
CA LEU A 98 0.95 -19.84 22.71
C LEU A 98 2.02 -20.91 22.99
N THR A 99 2.55 -21.53 21.93
CA THR A 99 3.61 -22.55 22.04
C THR A 99 4.88 -21.99 22.71
N ILE A 100 5.29 -20.77 22.37
CA ILE A 100 6.47 -20.14 22.98
C ILE A 100 6.18 -19.76 24.43
N SER A 101 4.96 -19.31 24.75
CA SER A 101 4.58 -18.99 26.13
C SER A 101 4.67 -20.23 27.04
N GLU A 102 4.18 -21.38 26.58
CA GLU A 102 4.34 -22.64 27.32
C GLU A 102 5.81 -23.05 27.53
N LYS A 103 6.69 -22.78 26.55
CA LYS A 103 8.14 -23.02 26.68
C LYS A 103 8.78 -22.08 27.69
N ILE A 104 8.41 -20.81 27.66
CA ILE A 104 8.86 -19.78 28.62
C ILE A 104 8.48 -20.21 30.04
N ASP A 105 7.25 -20.66 30.28
CA ASP A 105 6.80 -21.10 31.61
C ASP A 105 7.63 -22.30 32.13
N LYS A 106 7.97 -23.26 31.25
CA LYS A 106 8.84 -24.40 31.60
C LYS A 106 10.27 -23.95 31.92
N LEU A 107 10.80 -23.01 31.15
CA LEU A 107 12.14 -22.44 31.36
C LEU A 107 12.20 -21.64 32.65
N GLU A 108 11.19 -20.83 32.96
CA GLU A 108 11.07 -20.08 34.20
C GLU A 108 11.07 -21.00 35.43
N ASN A 109 10.26 -22.06 35.39
CA ASN A 109 10.25 -23.08 36.44
C ASN A 109 11.62 -23.76 36.62
N THR A 110 12.32 -24.04 35.53
CA THR A 110 13.65 -24.64 35.54
C THR A 110 14.68 -23.69 36.14
N LEU A 111 14.65 -22.42 35.73
CA LEU A 111 15.51 -21.36 36.24
C LEU A 111 15.32 -21.18 37.74
N THR A 112 14.07 -21.14 38.21
CA THR A 112 13.76 -21.04 39.65
C THR A 112 14.34 -22.20 40.44
N LYS A 113 14.16 -23.45 39.96
CA LYS A 113 14.69 -24.65 40.62
C LYS A 113 16.23 -24.66 40.66
N ILE A 114 16.89 -24.40 39.55
CA ILE A 114 18.36 -24.40 39.48
C ILE A 114 18.93 -23.27 40.35
N THR A 115 18.31 -22.09 40.32
CA THR A 115 18.70 -20.95 41.15
C THR A 115 18.61 -21.28 42.63
N GLN A 116 17.50 -21.90 43.07
CA GLN A 116 17.35 -22.28 44.48
C GLN A 116 18.42 -23.29 44.92
N ILE A 117 18.66 -24.33 44.11
CA ILE A 117 19.69 -25.34 44.40
C ILE A 117 21.08 -24.69 44.50
N LEU A 118 21.40 -23.77 43.59
CA LEU A 118 22.69 -23.05 43.61
C LEU A 118 22.82 -22.13 44.83
N LEU A 119 21.75 -21.44 45.24
CA LEU A 119 21.74 -20.62 46.46
C LEU A 119 21.97 -21.48 47.71
N ASP A 120 21.27 -22.60 47.83
CA ASP A 120 21.43 -23.53 48.95
C ASP A 120 22.88 -24.08 49.01
N ARG A 121 23.46 -24.39 47.83
CA ARG A 121 24.85 -24.83 47.69
C ARG A 121 25.85 -23.76 48.10
N ILE A 122 25.63 -22.50 47.71
CA ILE A 122 26.49 -21.36 48.08
C ILE A 122 26.47 -21.15 49.60
N ILE A 123 25.27 -21.16 50.21
CA ILE A 123 25.12 -21.02 51.67
C ILE A 123 25.81 -22.17 52.40
N ALA A 124 25.64 -23.41 51.95
CA ALA A 124 26.29 -24.57 52.55
C ALA A 124 27.82 -24.49 52.44
N THR A 125 28.34 -24.09 51.29
CA THR A 125 29.79 -23.90 51.07
C THR A 125 30.35 -22.79 51.96
N TYR A 126 29.63 -21.68 52.10
CA TYR A 126 30.01 -20.58 52.99
C TYR A 126 30.07 -21.01 54.46
N ARG A 127 29.09 -21.79 54.93
CA ARG A 127 29.05 -22.29 56.32
C ARG A 127 30.23 -23.22 56.65
N VAL A 128 30.71 -23.99 55.67
CA VAL A 128 31.85 -24.93 55.83
C VAL A 128 33.20 -24.20 55.73
N GLY A 129 33.24 -23.03 55.09
CA GLY A 129 34.45 -22.24 54.85
C GLY A 129 35.34 -22.81 53.73
N GLU A 130 36.35 -22.06 53.30
CA GLU A 130 37.35 -22.57 52.35
C GLU A 130 38.22 -23.66 53.01
N GLN A 131 37.88 -24.91 52.75
CA GLN A 131 38.71 -26.04 53.15
C GLN A 131 39.79 -26.27 52.10
N SER A 132 41.04 -25.96 52.45
CA SER A 132 42.21 -26.31 51.64
C SER A 132 42.32 -27.83 51.47
N TYR A 133 42.81 -28.28 50.31
CA TYR A 133 43.12 -29.70 50.12
C TYR A 133 44.12 -30.22 51.17
N LEU A 134 44.94 -29.32 51.74
CA LEU A 134 45.87 -29.64 52.83
C LEU A 134 45.15 -29.92 54.15
N THR A 135 44.11 -29.14 54.51
CA THR A 135 43.30 -29.42 55.70
C THR A 135 42.45 -30.68 55.53
N LEU A 136 41.99 -30.97 54.31
CA LEU A 136 41.29 -32.21 54.01
C LEU A 136 42.21 -33.45 54.17
N PHE A 137 43.48 -33.33 53.78
CA PHE A 137 44.49 -34.37 53.96
C PHE A 137 44.82 -34.60 55.44
N LEU A 138 45.13 -33.52 56.19
CA LEU A 138 45.51 -33.59 57.60
C LEU A 138 44.36 -34.04 58.52
N GLY A 139 43.10 -33.83 58.13
CA GLY A 139 41.91 -34.25 58.89
C GLY A 139 41.34 -35.63 58.52
N SER A 140 42.06 -36.44 57.75
CA SER A 140 41.61 -37.76 57.28
C SER A 140 42.17 -38.91 58.14
N ASN A 141 41.39 -40.00 58.31
CA ASN A 141 41.80 -41.15 59.13
C ASN A 141 42.71 -42.14 58.38
N GLY A 142 43.56 -41.64 57.48
CA GLY A 142 44.46 -42.42 56.63
C GLY A 142 44.23 -42.22 55.12
N PHE A 143 45.09 -42.82 54.30
CA PHE A 143 45.15 -42.56 52.86
C PHE A 143 43.85 -42.89 52.10
N SER A 144 43.16 -43.97 52.47
CA SER A 144 41.91 -44.38 51.83
C SER A 144 40.77 -43.37 52.07
N ASP A 145 40.65 -42.84 53.29
CA ASP A 145 39.65 -41.82 53.64
C ASP A 145 39.92 -40.50 52.91
N PHE A 146 41.18 -40.07 52.84
CA PHE A 146 41.58 -38.90 52.05
C PHE A 146 41.19 -39.02 50.58
N VAL A 147 41.56 -40.12 49.91
CA VAL A 147 41.29 -40.32 48.48
C VAL A 147 39.79 -40.30 48.20
N ASN A 148 38.97 -40.92 49.06
CA ASN A 148 37.52 -40.90 48.93
C ASN A 148 36.96 -39.49 49.08
N ARG A 149 37.34 -38.75 50.13
CA ARG A 149 36.88 -37.36 50.36
C ARG A 149 37.31 -36.43 49.23
N PHE A 150 38.54 -36.59 48.73
CA PHE A 150 39.05 -35.83 47.59
C PHE A 150 38.21 -36.10 46.32
N LYS A 151 37.93 -37.36 46.02
CA LYS A 151 37.09 -37.76 44.88
C LYS A 151 35.67 -37.21 44.99
N TYR A 152 35.07 -37.25 46.19
CA TYR A 152 33.76 -36.64 46.44
C TYR A 152 33.79 -35.12 46.22
N MET A 153 34.81 -34.43 46.71
CA MET A 153 34.96 -32.98 46.50
C MET A 153 35.10 -32.61 45.02
N GLN A 154 35.87 -33.37 44.24
CA GLN A 154 35.96 -33.17 42.79
C GLN A 154 34.61 -33.39 42.09
N LEU A 155 33.87 -34.44 42.48
CA LEU A 155 32.56 -34.73 41.91
C LEU A 155 31.53 -33.63 42.23
N VAL A 156 31.58 -33.10 43.44
CA VAL A 156 30.80 -31.93 43.90
C VAL A 156 31.11 -30.70 43.05
N GLN A 157 32.38 -30.34 42.90
CA GLN A 157 32.81 -29.19 42.08
C GLN A 157 32.41 -29.34 40.60
N ALA A 158 32.53 -30.55 40.04
CA ALA A 158 32.12 -30.84 38.67
C ALA A 158 30.61 -30.67 38.48
N HIS A 159 29.81 -31.13 39.45
CA HIS A 159 28.36 -30.94 39.44
C HIS A 159 27.96 -29.46 39.53
N ASP A 160 28.65 -28.67 40.36
CA ASP A 160 28.35 -27.24 40.51
C ASP A 160 28.68 -26.46 39.23
N ARG A 161 29.81 -26.77 38.58
CA ARG A 161 30.12 -26.22 37.25
C ARG A 161 29.06 -26.59 36.22
N LYS A 162 28.56 -27.82 36.25
CA LYS A 162 27.48 -28.27 35.37
C LYS A 162 26.18 -27.51 35.63
N LEU A 163 25.80 -27.29 36.89
CA LEU A 163 24.60 -26.52 37.25
C LEU A 163 24.71 -25.05 36.82
N LEU A 164 25.88 -24.42 37.00
CA LEU A 164 26.12 -23.06 36.53
C LEU A 164 26.01 -22.95 35.01
N PHE A 165 26.57 -23.91 34.28
CA PHE A 165 26.43 -23.97 32.82
C PHE A 165 24.98 -24.18 32.39
N GLN A 166 24.24 -25.06 33.07
CA GLN A 166 22.80 -25.25 32.82
C GLN A 166 22.00 -23.98 33.10
N LEU A 167 22.26 -23.29 34.21
CA LEU A 167 21.62 -22.02 34.54
C LEU A 167 21.86 -20.98 33.45
N GLN A 168 23.12 -20.81 33.02
CA GLN A 168 23.50 -19.86 31.99
C GLN A 168 22.77 -20.16 30.67
N ASN A 169 22.77 -21.41 30.21
CA ASN A 169 22.08 -21.79 28.98
C ASN A 169 20.57 -21.63 29.08
N SER A 170 19.95 -22.01 30.20
CA SER A 170 18.52 -21.81 30.43
C SER A 170 18.15 -20.33 30.45
N LYS A 171 19.03 -19.47 30.98
CA LYS A 171 18.81 -18.01 31.04
C LYS A 171 18.87 -17.38 29.65
N GLU A 172 19.87 -17.75 28.84
CA GLU A 172 19.95 -17.27 27.45
C GLU A 172 18.74 -17.77 26.64
N ASN A 173 18.39 -19.07 26.73
CA ASN A 173 17.22 -19.60 26.03
C ASN A 173 15.90 -18.91 26.47
N PHE A 174 15.72 -18.66 27.77
CA PHE A 174 14.56 -17.92 28.27
C PHE A 174 14.49 -16.51 27.68
N LYS A 175 15.63 -15.81 27.63
CA LYS A 175 15.73 -14.47 27.04
C LYS A 175 15.39 -14.51 25.54
N ASP A 176 15.95 -15.45 24.79
CA ASP A 176 15.72 -15.60 23.35
C ASP A 176 14.25 -15.93 23.06
N GLN A 177 13.65 -16.88 23.78
CA GLN A 177 12.23 -17.22 23.64
C GLN A 177 11.32 -16.04 24.01
N LYS A 178 11.67 -15.28 25.05
CA LYS A 178 10.92 -14.07 25.42
C LYS A 178 10.99 -13.03 24.31
N GLN A 179 12.17 -12.80 23.73
CA GLN A 179 12.32 -11.88 22.60
C GLN A 179 11.51 -12.35 21.38
N GLU A 180 11.63 -13.62 20.99
CA GLU A 180 10.89 -14.21 19.87
C GLU A 180 9.37 -14.04 20.02
N ARG A 181 8.85 -14.20 21.24
CA ARG A 181 7.43 -13.97 21.54
C ARG A 181 7.02 -12.53 21.33
N GLU A 182 7.82 -11.57 21.81
CA GLU A 182 7.50 -10.14 21.63
C GLU A 182 7.59 -9.73 20.16
N ASP A 183 8.56 -10.25 19.40
CA ASP A 183 8.66 -10.02 17.96
C ASP A 183 7.43 -10.58 17.22
N LYS A 184 6.96 -11.78 17.57
CA LYS A 184 5.74 -12.37 16.99
C LYS A 184 4.47 -11.59 17.35
N LYS A 185 4.38 -11.01 18.56
CA LYS A 185 3.26 -10.12 18.93
C LYS A 185 3.23 -8.85 18.07
N VAL A 186 4.40 -8.27 17.77
CA VAL A 186 4.48 -7.12 16.85
C VAL A 186 4.02 -7.51 15.44
N GLN A 187 4.43 -8.69 14.95
CA GLN A 187 3.96 -9.21 13.67
C GLN A 187 2.45 -9.48 13.66
N LEU A 188 1.88 -9.95 14.77
CA LEU A 188 0.44 -10.18 14.92
C LEU A 188 -0.36 -8.87 14.86
N ASP A 189 0.08 -7.82 15.57
CA ASP A 189 -0.56 -6.50 15.52
C ASP A 189 -0.50 -5.91 14.11
N ALA A 190 0.65 -6.01 13.44
CA ALA A 190 0.80 -5.57 12.05
C ALA A 190 -0.13 -6.35 11.11
N ALA A 191 -0.26 -7.67 11.27
CA ALA A 191 -1.16 -8.50 10.47
C ALA A 191 -2.63 -8.15 10.68
N ARG A 192 -3.05 -7.85 11.93
CA ARG A 192 -4.42 -7.41 12.24
C ARG A 192 -4.75 -6.05 11.62
N LYS A 193 -3.82 -5.10 11.67
CA LYS A 193 -3.96 -3.79 10.99
C LYS A 193 -4.03 -3.93 9.47
N GLN A 194 -3.30 -4.90 8.91
CA GLN A 194 -3.38 -5.20 7.48
C GLN A 194 -4.75 -5.80 7.11
N LEU A 195 -5.26 -6.73 7.91
CA LEU A 195 -6.58 -7.33 7.72
C LEU A 195 -7.69 -6.26 7.70
N GLU A 196 -7.70 -5.34 8.66
CA GLU A 196 -8.68 -4.25 8.72
C GLU A 196 -8.69 -3.41 7.43
N LYS A 197 -7.51 -3.07 6.90
CA LYS A 197 -7.39 -2.34 5.62
C LYS A 197 -7.91 -3.15 4.43
N GLU A 198 -7.65 -4.46 4.42
CA GLU A 198 -8.11 -5.36 3.37
C GLU A 198 -9.64 -5.50 3.39
N GLU A 199 -10.26 -5.59 4.57
CA GLU A 199 -11.72 -5.64 4.73
C GLU A 199 -12.40 -4.36 4.25
N VAL A 200 -11.86 -3.19 4.59
CA VAL A 200 -12.34 -1.90 4.06
C VAL A 200 -12.21 -1.84 2.54
N THR A 201 -11.06 -2.28 2.00
CA THR A 201 -10.83 -2.33 0.54
C THR A 201 -11.84 -3.25 -0.15
N LEU A 202 -12.13 -4.42 0.42
CA LEU A 202 -13.09 -5.37 -0.13
C LEU A 202 -14.51 -4.79 -0.16
N ALA A 203 -14.94 -4.14 0.93
CA ALA A 203 -16.24 -3.47 0.98
C ALA A 203 -16.34 -2.38 -0.10
N GLN A 204 -15.26 -1.63 -0.31
CA GLN A 204 -15.21 -0.59 -1.34
C GLN A 204 -15.32 -1.17 -2.76
N GLN A 205 -14.54 -2.22 -3.07
CA GLN A 205 -14.57 -2.85 -4.40
C GLN A 205 -15.97 -3.41 -4.73
N LYS A 206 -16.67 -3.95 -3.74
CA LYS A 206 -18.06 -4.40 -3.90
C LYS A 206 -19.00 -3.24 -4.24
N LYS A 207 -18.88 -2.12 -3.52
CA LYS A 207 -19.68 -0.91 -3.75
C LYS A 207 -19.40 -0.26 -5.11
N GLU A 208 -18.13 -0.19 -5.52
CA GLU A 208 -17.74 0.29 -6.85
C GLU A 208 -18.39 -0.57 -7.95
N LYS A 209 -18.40 -1.91 -7.77
CA LYS A 209 -19.10 -2.80 -8.70
C LYS A 209 -20.60 -2.56 -8.74
N GLU A 210 -21.26 -2.39 -7.61
CA GLU A 210 -22.70 -2.10 -7.54
C GLU A 210 -23.05 -0.77 -8.24
N VAL A 211 -22.31 0.30 -7.95
CA VAL A 211 -22.52 1.61 -8.58
C VAL A 211 -22.16 1.58 -10.07
N PHE A 212 -21.13 0.84 -10.47
CA PHE A 212 -20.82 0.63 -11.87
C PHE A 212 -22.02 0.04 -12.64
N LEU A 213 -22.63 -1.03 -12.13
CA LEU A 213 -23.81 -1.65 -12.74
C LEU A 213 -25.02 -0.70 -12.77
N LEU A 214 -25.20 0.10 -11.71
CA LEU A 214 -26.26 1.12 -11.64
C LEU A 214 -26.09 2.23 -12.69
N VAL A 215 -24.90 2.83 -12.76
CA VAL A 215 -24.57 3.95 -13.66
C VAL A 215 -24.62 3.51 -15.12
N THR A 216 -24.04 2.36 -15.42
CA THR A 216 -24.04 1.79 -16.79
C THR A 216 -25.39 1.20 -17.17
N LYS A 217 -26.31 1.01 -16.21
CA LYS A 217 -27.62 0.37 -16.40
C LYS A 217 -27.52 -1.00 -17.08
N ASN A 218 -26.43 -1.73 -16.83
CA ASN A 218 -26.11 -2.98 -17.52
C ASN A 218 -26.05 -2.87 -19.06
N SER A 219 -25.69 -1.71 -19.59
CA SER A 219 -25.66 -1.43 -21.03
C SER A 219 -24.25 -1.09 -21.52
N GLU A 220 -23.71 -1.94 -22.40
CA GLU A 220 -22.45 -1.70 -23.12
C GLU A 220 -22.46 -0.35 -23.86
N ALA A 221 -23.63 0.05 -24.40
CA ALA A 221 -23.77 1.30 -25.12
C ALA A 221 -23.60 2.52 -24.20
N VAL A 222 -24.24 2.49 -23.02
CA VAL A 222 -24.10 3.55 -21.99
C VAL A 222 -22.67 3.60 -21.48
N TYR A 223 -22.05 2.45 -21.22
CA TYR A 223 -20.66 2.39 -20.80
C TYR A 223 -19.71 3.00 -21.83
N LYS A 224 -19.83 2.60 -23.11
CA LYS A 224 -19.03 3.17 -24.20
C LYS A 224 -19.27 4.67 -24.38
N GLN A 225 -20.51 5.14 -24.18
CA GLN A 225 -20.83 6.56 -24.23
C GLN A 225 -20.11 7.34 -23.12
N ASN A 226 -20.15 6.85 -21.88
CA ASN A 226 -19.45 7.46 -20.75
C ASN A 226 -17.93 7.46 -20.97
N LEU A 227 -17.37 6.33 -21.39
CA LEU A 227 -15.94 6.21 -21.69
C LEU A 227 -15.50 7.17 -22.81
N ALA A 228 -16.27 7.24 -23.89
CA ALA A 228 -15.98 8.17 -24.99
C ALA A 228 -16.09 9.63 -24.54
N ALA A 229 -16.99 9.94 -23.60
CA ALA A 229 -17.13 11.28 -23.05
C ALA A 229 -15.96 11.67 -22.14
N ALA A 230 -15.55 10.78 -21.24
CA ALA A 230 -14.36 10.95 -20.41
C ALA A 230 -13.09 11.15 -21.25
N GLN A 231 -12.94 10.36 -22.33
CA GLN A 231 -11.83 10.52 -23.25
C GLN A 231 -11.88 11.84 -24.03
N ARG A 232 -13.09 12.34 -24.37
CA ARG A 232 -13.23 13.68 -24.99
C ARG A 232 -12.78 14.76 -24.03
N GLU A 233 -13.17 14.68 -22.77
CA GLU A 233 -12.74 15.64 -21.76
C GLU A 233 -11.23 15.65 -21.55
N ALA A 234 -10.63 14.48 -21.34
CA ALA A 234 -9.18 14.37 -21.20
C ALA A 234 -8.45 15.00 -22.41
N ARG A 235 -8.97 14.78 -23.64
CA ARG A 235 -8.45 15.42 -24.85
C ARG A 235 -8.63 16.94 -24.84
N ASN A 236 -9.78 17.44 -24.39
CA ASN A 236 -10.04 18.88 -24.35
C ASN A 236 -9.13 19.59 -23.34
N ILE A 237 -8.92 19.00 -22.15
CA ILE A 237 -7.99 19.53 -21.13
C ILE A 237 -6.56 19.47 -21.65
N GLN A 238 -6.18 18.37 -22.32
CA GLN A 238 -4.86 18.24 -22.95
C GLN A 238 -4.64 19.28 -24.04
N GLN A 239 -5.66 19.54 -24.87
CA GLN A 239 -5.62 20.55 -25.90
C GLN A 239 -5.53 21.96 -25.30
N ALA A 240 -6.26 22.23 -24.22
CA ALA A 240 -6.16 23.47 -23.47
C ALA A 240 -4.72 23.70 -22.99
N ALA A 241 -4.11 22.71 -22.33
CA ALA A 241 -2.71 22.77 -21.90
C ALA A 241 -1.75 23.01 -23.07
N SER A 242 -1.95 22.33 -24.21
CA SER A 242 -1.13 22.55 -25.42
C SER A 242 -1.24 23.98 -25.95
N ILE A 243 -2.45 24.54 -26.03
CA ILE A 243 -2.67 25.92 -26.50
C ILE A 243 -1.99 26.92 -25.54
N LEU A 244 -2.19 26.73 -24.24
CA LEU A 244 -1.59 27.58 -23.21
C LEU A 244 -0.06 27.50 -23.20
N SER A 245 0.52 26.32 -23.47
CA SER A 245 1.98 26.17 -23.57
C SER A 245 2.62 26.94 -24.73
N GLN A 246 1.85 27.19 -25.80
CA GLN A 246 2.35 27.83 -27.02
C GLN A 246 2.04 29.33 -27.06
N ALA A 247 0.86 29.73 -26.58
CA ALA A 247 0.34 31.09 -26.74
C ALA A 247 -0.33 31.64 -25.47
N GLY A 248 -0.27 30.91 -24.36
CA GLY A 248 -0.85 31.35 -23.10
C GLY A 248 -0.04 32.49 -22.49
N VAL A 249 -0.76 33.50 -22.01
CA VAL A 249 -0.18 34.57 -21.18
C VAL A 249 -0.61 34.31 -19.75
N SER A 250 0.35 34.14 -18.84
CA SER A 250 0.04 34.00 -17.43
C SER A 250 -0.29 35.33 -16.77
N LYS A 251 -1.16 35.27 -15.77
CA LYS A 251 -1.41 36.34 -14.82
C LYS A 251 -1.03 35.84 -13.43
N ARG A 252 -0.21 36.58 -12.69
CA ARG A 252 0.08 36.28 -11.28
C ARG A 252 -1.21 36.46 -10.48
N VAL A 253 -1.56 35.46 -9.66
CA VAL A 253 -2.68 35.50 -8.73
C VAL A 253 -2.19 35.21 -7.31
N ASN A 254 -2.85 35.82 -6.33
CA ASN A 254 -2.56 35.55 -4.92
C ASN A 254 -3.41 34.39 -4.39
N LYS A 255 -2.95 33.76 -3.30
CA LYS A 255 -3.77 32.81 -2.55
C LYS A 255 -5.09 33.46 -2.12
N GLY A 256 -6.20 32.76 -2.34
CA GLY A 256 -7.55 33.25 -2.05
C GLY A 256 -8.12 34.25 -3.07
N GLU A 257 -7.36 34.64 -4.10
CA GLU A 257 -7.87 35.49 -5.18
C GLU A 257 -8.95 34.75 -5.97
N VAL A 258 -10.02 35.46 -6.33
CA VAL A 258 -11.10 34.89 -7.17
C VAL A 258 -10.59 34.72 -8.59
N ILE A 259 -10.64 33.48 -9.08
CA ILE A 259 -10.11 33.08 -10.39
C ILE A 259 -11.20 32.64 -11.38
N GLY A 260 -12.43 32.45 -10.91
CA GLY A 260 -13.54 32.06 -11.75
C GLY A 260 -14.83 31.83 -10.97
N VAL A 261 -15.82 31.29 -11.68
CA VAL A 261 -17.13 30.94 -11.15
C VAL A 261 -17.41 29.48 -11.47
N MET A 262 -17.94 28.74 -10.51
CA MET A 262 -18.40 27.36 -10.66
C MET A 262 -19.38 27.29 -11.82
N GLY A 263 -19.11 26.41 -12.77
CA GLY A 263 -19.91 26.26 -13.97
C GLY A 263 -20.31 24.82 -14.21
N ASN A 264 -20.69 24.56 -15.45
CA ASN A 264 -21.11 23.25 -15.94
C ASN A 264 -20.64 23.07 -17.39
N THR A 265 -19.42 23.50 -17.70
CA THR A 265 -18.85 23.46 -19.06
C THR A 265 -18.04 22.17 -19.28
N GLY A 266 -17.90 21.70 -20.52
CA GLY A 266 -17.17 20.45 -20.79
C GLY A 266 -18.00 19.20 -20.47
N PHE A 267 -17.35 18.11 -20.05
CA PHE A 267 -18.05 16.87 -19.70
C PHE A 267 -18.48 16.89 -18.24
N SER A 268 -19.56 17.60 -17.97
CA SER A 268 -20.11 17.75 -16.61
C SER A 268 -21.56 17.31 -16.55
N THR A 269 -21.94 16.62 -15.47
CA THR A 269 -23.31 16.14 -15.24
C THR A 269 -24.15 17.14 -14.43
N GLY A 270 -23.54 18.18 -13.88
CA GLY A 270 -24.20 19.26 -13.14
C GLY A 270 -23.18 20.30 -12.65
N PRO A 271 -23.61 21.48 -12.17
CA PRO A 271 -22.68 22.52 -11.76
C PRO A 271 -21.73 22.09 -10.63
N HIS A 272 -20.43 22.06 -10.89
CA HIS A 272 -19.40 21.72 -9.91
C HIS A 272 -18.03 22.26 -10.33
N LEU A 273 -17.07 22.22 -9.41
CA LEU A 273 -15.65 22.42 -9.64
C LEU A 273 -14.94 21.08 -9.59
N HIS A 274 -14.16 20.77 -10.62
CA HIS A 274 -13.13 19.74 -10.55
C HIS A 274 -11.79 20.39 -10.18
N LEU A 275 -11.21 20.00 -9.04
CA LEU A 275 -9.89 20.45 -8.59
C LEU A 275 -8.87 19.31 -8.75
N GLY A 276 -7.88 19.49 -9.62
CA GLY A 276 -6.72 18.59 -9.75
C GLY A 276 -5.43 19.22 -9.20
N VAL A 277 -4.52 18.41 -8.66
CA VAL A 277 -3.17 18.83 -8.27
C VAL A 277 -2.17 17.94 -8.99
N TYR A 278 -1.16 18.54 -9.62
CA TYR A 278 -0.18 17.85 -10.45
C TYR A 278 1.25 18.22 -10.06
N ASN A 279 2.15 17.24 -10.20
CA ASN A 279 3.59 17.39 -10.09
C ASN A 279 4.15 17.96 -11.40
N LEU A 280 4.01 19.27 -11.61
CA LEU A 280 4.40 19.91 -12.86
C LEU A 280 4.87 21.35 -12.64
N HIS A 281 6.05 21.68 -13.17
CA HIS A 281 6.55 23.05 -13.22
C HIS A 281 6.01 23.82 -14.43
N GLU A 282 5.96 25.15 -14.34
CA GLU A 282 5.44 26.02 -15.42
C GLU A 282 6.15 25.80 -16.76
N SER A 283 7.48 25.63 -16.74
CA SER A 283 8.30 25.34 -17.92
C SER A 283 8.00 24.00 -18.59
N GLU A 284 7.21 23.14 -17.93
CA GLU A 284 6.90 21.79 -18.37
C GLU A 284 5.43 21.62 -18.75
N LEU A 285 4.67 22.70 -18.94
CA LEU A 285 3.26 22.63 -19.35
C LEU A 285 3.05 21.80 -20.62
N ASN A 286 4.01 21.77 -21.54
CA ASN A 286 3.99 20.91 -22.73
C ASN A 286 4.04 19.40 -22.43
N LYS A 287 4.48 19.01 -21.24
CA LYS A 287 4.52 17.62 -20.73
C LYS A 287 3.29 17.27 -19.89
N PHE A 288 2.36 18.20 -19.67
CA PHE A 288 1.14 17.93 -18.92
C PHE A 288 0.39 16.73 -19.52
N TYR A 289 -0.10 15.84 -18.67
CA TYR A 289 -0.95 14.72 -19.06
C TYR A 289 -2.06 14.53 -18.03
N PHE A 290 -3.30 14.83 -18.39
CA PHE A 290 -4.44 14.87 -17.45
C PHE A 290 -4.67 13.57 -16.67
N GLU A 291 -4.43 12.41 -17.31
CA GLU A 291 -4.67 11.11 -16.68
C GLU A 291 -3.44 10.59 -15.87
N SER A 292 -2.41 11.41 -15.60
CA SER A 292 -1.25 10.99 -14.78
C SER A 292 -0.56 12.14 -14.05
N GLY A 293 0.40 11.82 -13.17
CA GLY A 293 1.22 12.84 -12.50
C GLY A 293 0.45 13.69 -11.48
N TYR A 294 -0.74 13.25 -11.10
CA TYR A 294 -1.60 13.90 -10.12
C TYR A 294 -1.31 13.43 -8.69
N ASP A 295 -1.61 14.28 -7.72
CA ASP A 295 -1.65 13.98 -6.29
C ASP A 295 -3.06 14.21 -5.75
N ASN A 296 -3.40 13.61 -4.60
CA ASN A 296 -4.68 13.87 -3.93
C ASN A 296 -4.76 15.33 -3.45
N PRO A 297 -5.69 16.16 -3.97
CA PRO A 297 -5.84 17.55 -3.56
C PRO A 297 -6.10 17.73 -2.05
N LEU A 298 -6.81 16.79 -1.41
CA LEU A 298 -7.11 16.87 0.03
C LEU A 298 -5.86 16.84 0.91
N ASN A 299 -4.73 16.31 0.42
CA ASN A 299 -3.47 16.31 1.17
C ASN A 299 -2.83 17.70 1.27
N PHE A 300 -3.23 18.63 0.40
CA PHE A 300 -2.67 19.99 0.35
C PHE A 300 -3.59 21.03 0.99
N LEU A 301 -4.91 20.80 0.95
CA LEU A 301 -5.89 21.69 1.53
C LEU A 301 -5.81 21.71 3.05
N ALA A 302 -6.02 22.88 3.65
CA ALA A 302 -6.07 23.08 5.08
C ALA A 302 -7.19 22.26 5.73
N SER A 303 -6.98 21.79 6.95
CA SER A 303 -7.99 21.03 7.69
C SER A 303 -9.28 21.84 7.87
N LYS A 304 -10.43 21.23 7.54
CA LYS A 304 -11.75 21.85 7.58
C LYS A 304 -12.86 20.81 7.66
N GLU A 305 -13.93 21.15 8.37
CA GLU A 305 -15.20 20.41 8.34
C GLU A 305 -15.97 20.69 7.04
N VAL A 306 -16.11 19.67 6.20
CA VAL A 306 -16.85 19.74 4.93
C VAL A 306 -17.88 18.63 4.82
N THR A 307 -18.91 18.86 4.03
CA THR A 307 -19.95 17.86 3.76
C THR A 307 -19.49 16.95 2.63
N PHE A 308 -19.63 15.64 2.81
CA PHE A 308 -19.45 14.64 1.77
C PHE A 308 -20.81 14.10 1.38
N TYR A 309 -21.14 14.16 0.09
CA TYR A 309 -22.37 13.56 -0.43
C TYR A 309 -22.29 12.03 -0.33
N ALA A 310 -23.43 11.36 -0.18
CA ALA A 310 -23.47 9.90 -0.14
C ALA A 310 -22.74 9.29 -1.35
N ASN A 311 -21.84 8.34 -1.10
CA ASN A 311 -21.03 7.65 -2.12
C ASN A 311 -20.03 8.54 -2.89
N SER A 312 -19.78 9.77 -2.43
CA SER A 312 -18.75 10.64 -3.02
C SER A 312 -17.34 10.07 -2.91
N CYS A 313 -17.06 9.36 -1.81
CA CYS A 313 -15.80 8.67 -1.54
C CYS A 313 -16.07 7.21 -1.19
N ASP A 314 -15.00 6.44 -1.13
CA ASP A 314 -15.03 5.05 -0.76
C ASP A 314 -15.59 4.80 0.65
N ASP A 315 -15.18 5.64 1.60
CA ASP A 315 -15.57 5.53 3.01
C ASP A 315 -16.92 6.18 3.37
N ILE A 316 -17.67 6.70 2.40
CA ILE A 316 -18.90 7.48 2.64
C ILE A 316 -20.15 6.73 2.19
N GLY A 317 -20.85 6.08 3.13
CA GLY A 317 -22.12 5.36 2.89
C GLY A 317 -23.38 6.23 2.88
N SER A 318 -23.34 7.38 3.54
CA SER A 318 -24.43 8.36 3.60
C SER A 318 -23.85 9.77 3.65
N THR A 319 -24.66 10.77 3.32
CA THR A 319 -24.23 12.17 3.41
C THR A 319 -23.85 12.48 4.85
N GLN A 320 -22.62 12.97 5.05
CA GLN A 320 -22.08 13.26 6.37
C GLN A 320 -21.09 14.42 6.34
N ARG A 321 -20.94 15.10 7.47
CA ARG A 321 -19.94 16.16 7.66
C ARG A 321 -18.75 15.58 8.43
N LYS A 322 -17.54 15.73 7.90
CA LYS A 322 -16.31 15.26 8.54
C LYS A 322 -15.15 16.23 8.34
N SER A 323 -14.18 16.17 9.24
CA SER A 323 -12.90 16.85 9.10
C SER A 323 -12.09 16.23 7.96
N THR A 324 -11.57 17.06 7.08
CA THR A 324 -10.65 16.64 6.02
C THR A 324 -9.63 17.74 5.72
N GLY A 325 -8.56 17.44 5.00
CA GLY A 325 -7.47 18.37 4.72
C GLY A 325 -6.22 18.03 5.53
N GLY A 326 -5.11 17.80 4.83
CA GLY A 326 -3.81 17.42 5.42
C GLY A 326 -2.71 18.48 5.25
N GLY A 327 -3.00 19.63 4.64
CA GLY A 327 -2.00 20.62 4.26
C GLY A 327 -2.31 22.04 4.75
N SER A 328 -1.87 23.04 3.98
CA SER A 328 -1.95 24.46 4.35
C SER A 328 -2.53 25.36 3.26
N TRP A 329 -2.92 24.80 2.12
CA TRP A 329 -3.55 25.55 1.03
C TRP A 329 -4.99 25.93 1.39
N GLU A 330 -5.45 27.06 0.87
CA GLU A 330 -6.82 27.48 1.07
C GLU A 330 -7.80 26.61 0.29
N TRP A 331 -9.02 26.49 0.79
CA TRP A 331 -10.09 25.84 0.04
C TRP A 331 -10.52 26.73 -1.13
N PRO A 332 -10.73 26.16 -2.33
CA PRO A 332 -11.15 26.94 -3.50
C PRO A 332 -12.58 27.48 -3.37
N MET A 333 -13.36 26.95 -2.42
CA MET A 333 -14.74 27.34 -2.13
C MET A 333 -14.94 27.52 -0.61
N SER A 334 -15.85 28.43 -0.24
CA SER A 334 -16.05 28.81 1.17
C SER A 334 -16.74 27.76 2.04
N ASP A 335 -17.64 26.93 1.51
CA ASP A 335 -18.27 25.80 2.22
C ASP A 335 -18.68 24.73 1.20
N PRO A 336 -17.71 23.97 0.65
CA PRO A 336 -18.00 23.00 -0.39
C PRO A 336 -18.71 21.76 0.15
N THR A 337 -19.55 21.18 -0.69
CA THR A 337 -19.95 19.78 -0.57
C THR A 337 -19.15 18.96 -1.59
N ILE A 338 -18.45 17.92 -1.13
CA ILE A 338 -17.69 17.00 -1.97
C ILE A 338 -18.65 16.01 -2.63
N THR A 339 -18.65 15.97 -3.96
CA THR A 339 -19.48 15.06 -4.77
C THR A 339 -18.70 13.86 -5.27
N GLN A 340 -17.38 14.00 -5.47
CA GLN A 340 -16.52 12.89 -5.80
C GLN A 340 -15.09 13.10 -5.26
N CYS A 341 -14.58 12.14 -4.49
CA CYS A 341 -13.20 12.13 -4.00
C CYS A 341 -12.18 11.83 -5.11
N PHE A 342 -10.92 12.11 -4.81
CA PHE A 342 -9.78 11.61 -5.56
C PHE A 342 -9.65 10.09 -5.47
N GLY A 343 -9.14 9.45 -6.51
CA GLY A 343 -8.79 8.04 -6.49
C GLY A 343 -9.88 7.12 -7.04
N HIS A 344 -9.90 5.88 -6.53
CA HIS A 344 -10.99 4.93 -6.78
C HIS A 344 -12.20 5.34 -5.94
N THR A 345 -13.30 5.70 -6.61
CA THR A 345 -14.56 6.06 -5.98
C THR A 345 -15.66 5.13 -6.51
N PRO A 346 -16.84 5.09 -5.87
CA PRO A 346 -17.95 4.32 -6.41
C PRO A 346 -18.31 4.66 -7.87
N TYR A 347 -18.00 5.87 -8.34
CA TYR A 347 -18.27 6.33 -9.70
C TYR A 347 -17.09 6.19 -10.67
N SER A 348 -15.86 6.04 -10.17
CA SER A 348 -14.66 6.22 -10.99
C SER A 348 -14.55 5.15 -12.09
N GLY A 349 -14.92 3.90 -11.80
CA GLY A 349 -14.95 2.81 -12.79
C GLY A 349 -15.98 3.00 -13.92
N ALA A 350 -16.98 3.85 -13.76
CA ALA A 350 -18.03 4.09 -14.76
C ALA A 350 -17.78 5.33 -15.64
N TYR A 351 -16.99 6.29 -15.14
CA TYR A 351 -16.80 7.59 -15.78
C TYR A 351 -15.36 7.90 -16.17
N TYR A 352 -14.37 7.06 -15.81
CA TYR A 352 -12.96 7.34 -16.10
C TYR A 352 -12.30 6.14 -16.76
N ARG A 353 -11.52 6.38 -17.81
CA ARG A 353 -10.80 5.34 -18.55
C ARG A 353 -9.82 4.58 -17.66
N SER A 354 -9.12 5.30 -16.78
CA SER A 354 -8.22 4.73 -15.78
C SER A 354 -8.95 4.13 -14.58
N GLY A 355 -10.28 4.29 -14.48
CA GLY A 355 -11.07 3.96 -13.28
C GLY A 355 -10.65 4.77 -12.05
N VAL A 356 -9.89 5.85 -12.22
CA VAL A 356 -9.36 6.71 -11.17
C VAL A 356 -9.76 8.14 -11.47
N HIS A 357 -10.35 8.80 -10.48
CA HIS A 357 -10.62 10.23 -10.53
C HIS A 357 -9.35 11.02 -10.18
N SER A 358 -8.88 11.88 -11.09
CA SER A 358 -7.61 12.63 -10.97
C SER A 358 -7.69 13.87 -10.06
N GLY A 359 -8.86 14.15 -9.48
CA GLY A 359 -9.10 15.36 -8.69
C GLY A 359 -10.16 15.16 -7.61
N VAL A 360 -10.70 16.28 -7.11
CA VAL A 360 -11.83 16.30 -6.18
C VAL A 360 -12.90 17.18 -6.78
N ASP A 361 -14.11 16.63 -6.87
CA ASP A 361 -15.28 17.34 -7.36
C ASP A 361 -16.06 17.89 -6.18
N MET A 362 -16.40 19.16 -6.27
CA MET A 362 -17.11 19.88 -5.22
C MET A 362 -18.02 20.96 -5.76
N TYR A 363 -19.08 21.26 -5.03
CA TYR A 363 -20.00 22.35 -5.38
C TYR A 363 -20.39 23.18 -4.17
N ASN A 364 -20.90 24.37 -4.44
CA ASN A 364 -21.47 25.27 -3.44
C ASN A 364 -22.52 26.17 -4.11
N ASP A 365 -23.79 25.82 -3.94
CA ASP A 365 -24.90 26.56 -4.55
C ASP A 365 -25.08 27.97 -3.96
N ASN A 366 -24.61 28.21 -2.74
CA ASN A 366 -24.75 29.50 -2.07
C ASN A 366 -23.67 30.51 -2.48
N ASN A 367 -22.51 30.02 -2.92
CA ASN A 367 -21.40 30.86 -3.35
C ASN A 367 -20.60 30.16 -4.45
N PRO A 368 -20.84 30.50 -5.73
CA PRO A 368 -20.20 29.85 -6.85
C PRO A 368 -18.78 30.40 -7.11
N LEU A 369 -18.26 31.34 -6.32
CA LEU A 369 -16.93 31.90 -6.57
C LEU A 369 -15.85 30.86 -6.29
N ILE A 370 -14.93 30.70 -7.25
CA ILE A 370 -13.77 29.83 -7.14
C ILE A 370 -12.53 30.68 -6.88
N LYS A 371 -11.75 30.27 -5.88
CA LYS A 371 -10.54 30.94 -5.44
C LYS A 371 -9.29 30.10 -5.70
N ALA A 372 -8.16 30.77 -5.95
CA ALA A 372 -6.86 30.12 -6.00
C ALA A 372 -6.52 29.52 -4.62
N VAL A 373 -6.15 28.24 -4.59
CA VAL A 373 -5.82 27.52 -3.35
C VAL A 373 -4.45 27.95 -2.81
N GLU A 374 -3.59 28.43 -3.70
CA GLU A 374 -2.27 28.99 -3.42
C GLU A 374 -1.90 30.01 -4.52
N GLY A 375 -1.01 30.95 -4.21
CA GLY A 375 -0.52 31.93 -5.18
C GLY A 375 0.31 31.29 -6.30
N GLY A 376 0.32 31.93 -7.47
CA GLY A 376 1.04 31.39 -8.62
C GLY A 376 0.75 32.09 -9.94
N ASN A 377 1.30 31.54 -11.01
CA ASN A 377 1.08 32.02 -12.38
C ASN A 377 -0.12 31.28 -12.98
N ALA A 378 -1.23 32.01 -13.17
CA ALA A 378 -2.48 31.47 -13.66
C ALA A 378 -2.61 31.64 -15.18
N TYR A 379 -2.95 30.56 -15.86
CA TYR A 379 -3.31 30.51 -17.27
C TYR A 379 -4.79 30.16 -17.40
N THR A 380 -5.56 31.04 -18.03
CA THR A 380 -7.00 30.83 -18.21
C THR A 380 -7.29 30.31 -19.61
N TYR A 381 -8.07 29.24 -19.69
CA TYR A 381 -8.59 28.67 -20.93
C TYR A 381 -10.11 28.82 -21.00
N ARG A 382 -10.60 29.30 -22.14
CA ARG A 382 -12.04 29.51 -22.41
C ARG A 382 -12.48 28.72 -23.63
N GLY A 383 -12.70 27.42 -23.46
CA GLY A 383 -13.15 26.52 -24.53
C GLY A 383 -14.66 26.50 -24.76
N GLY A 384 -15.44 27.18 -23.92
CA GLY A 384 -16.90 27.22 -23.98
C GLY A 384 -17.58 25.92 -23.56
N GLN A 385 -18.90 25.83 -23.79
CA GLN A 385 -19.74 24.75 -23.26
C GLN A 385 -19.28 23.34 -23.66
N SER A 386 -18.76 23.18 -24.88
CA SER A 386 -18.38 21.86 -25.40
C SER A 386 -16.97 21.42 -24.96
N ALA A 387 -16.01 22.35 -24.91
CA ALA A 387 -14.62 21.98 -24.60
C ALA A 387 -14.31 22.10 -23.10
N GLY A 388 -15.05 22.94 -22.37
CA GLY A 388 -14.79 23.26 -20.97
C GLY A 388 -13.97 24.54 -20.82
N ASN A 389 -14.21 25.23 -19.71
CA ASN A 389 -13.41 26.35 -19.27
C ASN A 389 -12.62 25.96 -18.02
N GLY A 390 -11.43 26.53 -17.88
CA GLY A 390 -10.61 26.25 -16.72
C GLY A 390 -9.44 27.19 -16.52
N VAL A 391 -8.80 27.03 -15.36
CA VAL A 391 -7.61 27.76 -14.98
C VAL A 391 -6.54 26.76 -14.56
N PHE A 392 -5.32 26.96 -15.04
CA PHE A 392 -4.13 26.22 -14.64
C PHE A 392 -3.26 27.17 -13.85
N ILE A 393 -2.95 26.87 -12.58
CA ILE A 393 -2.09 27.72 -11.76
C ILE A 393 -0.82 26.98 -11.43
N PHE A 394 0.32 27.54 -11.81
CA PHE A 394 1.63 27.05 -11.44
C PHE A 394 2.12 27.75 -10.17
N HIS A 395 2.40 26.95 -9.15
CA HIS A 395 2.83 27.43 -7.85
C HIS A 395 4.35 27.38 -7.72
N ASP A 396 4.90 28.26 -6.89
CA ASP A 396 6.34 28.39 -6.71
C ASP A 396 6.99 27.12 -6.10
N ASN A 397 6.18 26.23 -5.51
CA ASN A 397 6.63 24.95 -4.94
C ASN A 397 6.69 23.79 -5.96
N GLY A 398 6.56 24.05 -7.26
CA GLY A 398 6.66 23.04 -8.31
C GLY A 398 5.39 22.18 -8.49
N LYS A 399 4.26 22.64 -7.96
CA LYS A 399 2.95 22.03 -8.20
C LYS A 399 2.15 22.87 -9.19
N MET A 400 1.23 22.21 -9.88
CA MET A 400 0.21 22.85 -10.70
C MET A 400 -1.17 22.47 -10.19
N THR A 401 -2.08 23.43 -10.06
CA THR A 401 -3.50 23.18 -9.82
C THR A 401 -4.32 23.38 -11.08
N LEU A 402 -5.27 22.48 -11.31
CA LEU A 402 -6.24 22.54 -12.39
C LEU A 402 -7.62 22.82 -11.79
N TYR A 403 -8.28 23.86 -12.27
CA TYR A 403 -9.67 24.19 -11.96
C TYR A 403 -10.48 24.01 -13.24
N TRP A 404 -11.41 23.07 -13.26
CA TRP A 404 -12.18 22.75 -14.46
C TRP A 404 -13.69 22.89 -14.25
N HIS A 405 -14.44 22.86 -15.36
CA HIS A 405 -15.88 23.10 -15.46
C HIS A 405 -16.33 24.53 -15.12
N LEU A 406 -15.43 25.53 -15.19
CA LEU A 406 -15.76 26.92 -14.86
C LEU A 406 -16.74 27.56 -15.86
N GLN A 407 -17.32 28.70 -15.51
CA GLN A 407 -18.15 29.53 -16.41
C GLN A 407 -17.33 30.35 -17.40
#